data_AF-A0A4J2AFQ8-F1
#
_entry.id   AF-A0A4J2AFQ8-F1
#
_cell.length_a   1.000
_cell.length_b   1.000
_cell.length_c   1.000
_cell.angle_alpha   90.00
_cell.angle_beta   90.00
_cell.angle_gamma   90.00
#
_symmetry.space_group_name_H-M   'P 1'
#
loop_
_entity.id
_entity.type
_entity.pdbx_description
1 polymer ?
#
loop_
_entity_poly.entity_id
_entity_poly.type
_entity_poly.pdbx_seq_one_letter_code
_entity_poly.pdbx_strand_id
1 'polypeptide(L)'
;MKKFLLATTLLLTLVLGGCQYLPWNKSAETPSDSTSETSVATPEIDYSSYNKVLDDYEKVAKGTLPTGMDVNPLASQVKSSQGFYTDVVYHKTDLNNDGVDELLLALEMKSGEKSLLDIRTLKDEKVIRLTNQENRLDQIGERMTVGILPDNSLLYRGAGTATSHIYAHYQFSEDGQSLVKDKEAQELADLGVGSPISLETLSWKSVSDKLPGGSSADKGKPSVDYSPYNSILKDYEFILDHKSEVKDNINPTANIYAGMAERSQAFTYAMVDMDKNGIDELIVSSKNGSEILDIFTLKDQKVIRLTNAENKMQMLGTRFKAYLLENGNLYTQWNPFAGDPQTIHTIWKLNSSGDKLEKVKEAKTEDEVSPGTRMNLSSLTWKSVTEKFAATASSTSKTASGKMDINAIKNGDFSSIEGRWSNGHGGEDLVFSKDGLIAPEKFKVDLTESEFVNGFLRARYSAPDFGIFIQFVPAGVRIPDGTSRGELVTDASDISKDRIIFHAAFPLHGDPRQFLYRVE
;
A
#
# COMPACT_ATOMS: atom_id res chain seq x y z
N MET A 1 -20.56 57.06 62.41
CA MET A 1 -20.51 57.65 61.05
C MET A 1 -19.15 57.38 60.44
N LYS A 2 -19.12 56.80 59.23
CA LYS A 2 -17.97 56.62 58.30
C LYS A 2 -16.83 55.69 58.78
N LYS A 3 -16.14 54.90 57.97
CA LYS A 3 -16.29 54.29 56.62
C LYS A 3 -15.10 53.31 56.53
N PHE A 4 -15.25 52.28 55.71
CA PHE A 4 -14.24 51.32 55.23
C PHE A 4 -12.79 51.84 55.07
N LEU A 5 -11.81 51.01 55.44
CA LEU A 5 -10.45 50.92 54.86
C LEU A 5 -10.13 49.43 54.67
N LEU A 6 -10.14 48.89 53.45
CA LEU A 6 -9.05 48.83 52.46
C LEU A 6 -7.87 47.93 52.91
N ALA A 7 -7.83 46.72 52.37
CA ALA A 7 -6.66 45.84 52.39
C ALA A 7 -6.30 45.51 50.94
N THR A 8 -5.15 46.03 50.50
CA THR A 8 -4.51 45.72 49.22
C THR A 8 -2.99 45.75 49.42
N THR A 9 -2.25 45.11 48.50
CA THR A 9 -0.77 45.11 48.28
C THR A 9 0.07 44.23 49.23
N LEU A 10 1.12 43.48 48.84
CA LEU A 10 1.84 43.22 47.56
C LEU A 10 2.97 42.18 47.85
N LEU A 11 3.04 41.08 47.07
CA LEU A 11 4.21 40.57 46.31
C LEU A 11 5.66 40.57 46.89
N LEU A 12 6.34 39.40 46.75
CA LEU A 12 7.62 39.15 46.02
C LEU A 12 8.86 38.53 46.77
N THR A 13 9.30 37.36 46.21
CA THR A 13 10.64 36.70 46.06
C THR A 13 11.55 36.29 47.24
N LEU A 14 12.05 35.04 47.18
CA LEU A 14 13.48 34.67 46.94
C LEU A 14 13.74 33.16 47.18
N VAL A 15 14.22 32.42 46.17
CA VAL A 15 15.23 31.36 46.34
C VAL A 15 16.12 31.33 45.08
N LEU A 16 17.42 31.46 45.29
CA LEU A 16 18.50 31.40 44.29
C LEU A 16 19.53 30.37 44.74
N GLY A 17 20.14 29.70 43.75
CA GLY A 17 21.39 28.93 43.84
C GLY A 17 21.17 27.41 43.86
N GLY A 18 21.75 26.58 42.97
CA GLY A 18 22.77 26.78 41.95
C GLY A 18 23.37 25.40 41.63
N CYS A 19 23.61 25.12 40.33
CA CYS A 19 24.03 23.84 39.76
C CYS A 19 25.38 23.30 40.28
N GLN A 20 25.54 21.97 40.24
CA GLN A 20 26.80 21.33 39.81
C GLN A 20 26.50 20.10 38.93
N TYR A 21 26.87 20.21 37.65
CA TYR A 21 27.06 19.10 36.72
C TYR A 21 28.43 18.46 36.97
N LEU A 22 28.54 17.13 36.84
CA LEU A 22 29.81 16.46 36.54
C LEU A 22 29.62 15.36 35.47
N PRO A 23 30.59 15.18 34.55
CA PRO A 23 30.47 14.38 33.33
C PRO A 23 31.10 12.97 33.40
N TRP A 24 30.64 12.13 32.46
CA TRP A 24 31.20 10.92 31.81
C TRP A 24 32.54 10.30 32.29
N ASN A 25 32.53 8.99 32.61
CA ASN A 25 33.36 7.91 32.00
C ASN A 25 33.25 6.56 32.77
N LYS A 26 33.09 5.42 32.06
CA LYS A 26 34.06 4.30 32.05
C LYS A 26 33.55 3.03 31.34
N SER A 27 34.40 2.49 30.46
CA SER A 27 34.48 1.05 30.16
C SER A 27 34.66 0.22 31.43
N ALA A 28 34.03 -0.95 31.50
CA ALA A 28 34.42 -2.04 32.38
C ALA A 28 34.22 -3.38 31.66
N GLU A 29 35.21 -4.24 31.82
CA GLU A 29 35.35 -5.60 31.29
C GLU A 29 34.29 -6.57 31.82
N THR A 30 34.12 -7.68 31.09
CA THR A 30 33.32 -8.86 31.42
C THR A 30 33.63 -9.47 32.79
N PRO A 31 32.59 -9.90 33.52
CA PRO A 31 32.65 -11.23 34.13
C PRO A 31 31.38 -12.04 33.84
N SER A 32 31.56 -13.33 33.54
CA SER A 32 30.50 -14.32 33.59
C SER A 32 29.97 -14.45 35.02
N ASP A 33 28.66 -14.30 35.22
CA ASP A 33 27.90 -15.29 35.96
C ASP A 33 26.41 -15.27 35.58
N SER A 34 25.86 -16.47 35.53
CA SER A 34 24.52 -16.85 35.13
C SER A 34 23.49 -16.52 36.20
N THR A 35 22.50 -15.68 35.90
CA THR A 35 21.18 -15.72 36.56
C THR A 35 20.11 -15.17 35.63
N SER A 36 19.04 -15.94 35.46
CA SER A 36 17.91 -15.67 34.57
C SER A 36 17.05 -14.54 35.12
N GLU A 37 17.05 -13.39 34.45
CA GLU A 37 16.03 -12.36 34.65
C GLU A 37 15.13 -12.27 33.42
N THR A 38 13.85 -12.55 33.63
CA THR A 38 12.78 -12.38 32.65
C THR A 38 12.62 -10.89 32.37
N SER A 39 13.23 -10.40 31.28
CA SER A 39 12.99 -9.04 30.81
C SER A 39 11.58 -8.94 30.25
N VAL A 40 10.75 -8.12 30.87
CA VAL A 40 9.51 -7.64 30.25
C VAL A 40 9.91 -6.88 28.99
N ALA A 41 9.59 -7.43 27.83
CA ALA A 41 9.92 -6.83 26.54
C ALA A 41 9.17 -5.49 26.40
N THR A 42 9.93 -4.40 26.27
CA THR A 42 9.44 -3.14 25.71
C THR A 42 8.93 -3.41 24.29
N PRO A 43 7.75 -2.88 23.90
CA PRO A 43 7.25 -3.06 22.54
C PRO A 43 8.25 -2.44 21.55
N GLU A 44 8.78 -3.26 20.65
CA GLU A 44 9.65 -2.81 19.56
C GLU A 44 8.81 -2.03 18.56
N ILE A 45 9.05 -0.72 18.43
CA ILE A 45 8.31 0.16 17.53
C ILE A 45 8.67 -0.20 16.09
N ASP A 46 7.66 -0.49 15.27
CA ASP A 46 7.87 -0.76 13.84
C ASP A 46 8.06 0.54 13.05
N TYR A 47 9.24 0.68 12.47
CA TYR A 47 9.61 1.84 11.65
C TYR A 47 9.43 1.57 10.16
N SER A 48 8.85 0.44 9.76
CA SER A 48 8.64 0.08 8.35
C SER A 48 7.82 1.12 7.57
N SER A 49 6.94 1.88 8.24
CA SER A 49 6.18 2.98 7.63
C SER A 49 7.08 4.05 6.99
N TYR A 50 8.32 4.23 7.48
CA TYR A 50 9.29 5.12 6.87
C TYR A 50 9.83 4.62 5.52
N ASN A 51 9.75 3.31 5.22
CA ASN A 51 10.29 2.76 3.97
C ASN A 51 9.65 3.38 2.72
N LYS A 52 8.37 3.78 2.78
CA LYS A 52 7.76 4.53 1.66
C LYS A 52 8.48 5.86 1.40
N VAL A 53 8.85 6.58 2.45
CA VAL A 53 9.62 7.83 2.32
C VAL A 53 11.00 7.52 1.75
N LEU A 54 11.67 6.50 2.27
CA LEU A 54 12.98 6.07 1.77
C LEU A 54 12.94 5.69 0.27
N ASP A 55 11.87 5.00 -0.18
CA ASP A 55 11.65 4.66 -1.60
C ASP A 55 11.52 5.89 -2.48
N ASP A 56 10.75 6.88 -2.04
CA ASP A 56 10.54 8.10 -2.80
C ASP A 56 11.85 8.92 -2.90
N TYR A 57 12.64 9.00 -1.82
CA TYR A 57 13.97 9.60 -1.87
C TYR A 57 14.96 8.81 -2.74
N GLU A 58 14.94 7.48 -2.70
CA GLU A 58 15.78 6.63 -3.53
C GLU A 58 15.49 6.84 -5.03
N LYS A 59 14.21 6.89 -5.42
CA LYS A 59 13.80 7.18 -6.80
C LYS A 59 14.36 8.52 -7.27
N VAL A 60 14.28 9.56 -6.44
CA VAL A 60 14.77 10.90 -6.77
C VAL A 60 16.30 10.94 -6.83
N ALA A 61 16.99 10.29 -5.89
CA ALA A 61 18.44 10.12 -5.91
C ALA A 61 18.91 9.37 -7.16
N LYS A 62 18.08 8.47 -7.71
CA LYS A 62 18.31 7.74 -8.96
C LYS A 62 17.98 8.54 -10.24
N GLY A 63 17.42 9.74 -10.13
CA GLY A 63 17.17 10.65 -11.24
C GLY A 63 15.72 10.78 -11.67
N THR A 64 14.80 10.22 -10.89
CA THR A 64 13.37 10.47 -11.07
C THR A 64 13.05 11.91 -10.65
N LEU A 65 12.24 12.63 -11.43
CA LEU A 65 11.79 13.95 -11.03
C LEU A 65 10.92 13.86 -9.77
N PRO A 66 11.06 14.76 -8.78
CA PRO A 66 10.28 14.73 -7.54
C PRO A 66 8.81 15.13 -7.72
N THR A 67 8.32 15.31 -8.96
CA THR A 67 6.97 15.80 -9.25
C THR A 67 5.91 14.85 -8.68
N GLY A 68 5.07 15.36 -7.77
CA GLY A 68 4.02 14.57 -7.12
C GLY A 68 4.51 13.66 -5.99
N MET A 69 5.79 13.72 -5.62
CA MET A 69 6.35 13.05 -4.45
C MET A 69 6.47 14.03 -3.29
N ASP A 70 6.13 13.59 -2.08
CA ASP A 70 6.36 14.39 -0.87
C ASP A 70 7.80 14.19 -0.37
N VAL A 71 8.75 14.80 -1.08
CA VAL A 71 10.19 14.77 -0.78
C VAL A 71 10.79 16.16 -0.90
N ASN A 72 11.93 16.40 -0.26
CA ASN A 72 12.70 17.60 -0.47
C ASN A 72 13.33 17.58 -1.89
N PRO A 73 13.04 18.59 -2.76
CA PRO A 73 13.50 18.58 -4.14
C PRO A 73 15.02 18.64 -4.30
N LEU A 74 15.75 19.10 -3.27
CA LEU A 74 17.22 19.12 -3.27
C LEU A 74 17.83 17.71 -3.28
N ALA A 75 17.06 16.66 -2.98
CA ALA A 75 17.50 15.26 -3.17
C ALA A 75 17.93 14.95 -4.62
N SER A 76 17.37 15.66 -5.61
CA SER A 76 17.75 15.51 -7.03
C SER A 76 19.19 15.94 -7.33
N GLN A 77 19.84 16.66 -6.41
CA GLN A 77 21.24 17.08 -6.54
C GLN A 77 22.22 15.91 -6.59
N VAL A 78 21.86 14.74 -6.06
CA VAL A 78 22.65 13.51 -6.23
C VAL A 78 22.88 13.23 -7.72
N LYS A 79 21.90 13.50 -8.59
CA LYS A 79 22.05 13.36 -10.05
C LYS A 79 22.54 14.60 -10.76
N SER A 80 22.03 15.79 -10.42
CA SER A 80 22.41 17.00 -11.15
C SER A 80 23.81 17.51 -10.78
N SER A 81 24.32 17.11 -9.62
CA SER A 81 25.56 17.62 -9.01
C SER A 81 26.47 16.48 -8.53
N GLN A 82 26.60 15.41 -9.34
CA GLN A 82 27.46 14.23 -9.08
C GLN A 82 28.94 14.56 -8.81
N GLY A 83 29.37 15.79 -9.10
CA GLY A 83 30.68 16.31 -8.72
C GLY A 83 30.84 16.45 -7.20
N PHE A 84 29.75 16.68 -6.47
CA PHE A 84 29.73 17.06 -5.06
C PHE A 84 29.00 16.05 -4.17
N TYR A 85 27.91 15.45 -4.65
CA TYR A 85 27.07 14.53 -3.87
C TYR A 85 27.21 13.07 -4.30
N THR A 86 27.13 12.15 -3.35
CA THR A 86 27.23 10.69 -3.57
C THR A 86 25.90 9.97 -3.39
N ASP A 87 25.13 10.31 -2.36
CA ASP A 87 23.88 9.62 -2.04
C ASP A 87 22.91 10.49 -1.22
N VAL A 88 21.69 10.00 -1.03
CA VAL A 88 20.81 10.38 0.09
C VAL A 88 20.93 9.31 1.17
N VAL A 89 21.13 9.73 2.41
CA VAL A 89 21.26 8.85 3.57
C VAL A 89 20.23 9.18 4.64
N TYR A 90 19.97 8.22 5.53
CA TYR A 90 19.06 8.41 6.66
C TYR A 90 19.66 7.94 7.99
N HIS A 91 19.13 8.50 9.08
CA HIS A 91 19.39 8.09 10.46
C HIS A 91 18.07 8.14 11.25
N LYS A 92 17.91 7.27 12.24
CA LYS A 92 16.76 7.29 13.15
C LYS A 92 17.24 7.61 14.56
N THR A 93 16.54 8.51 15.23
CA THR A 93 16.78 8.84 16.63
C THR A 93 15.54 9.49 17.23
N ASP A 94 15.21 9.14 18.47
CA ASP A 94 14.20 9.82 19.28
C ASP A 94 14.71 11.23 19.65
N LEU A 95 14.28 12.24 18.89
CA LEU A 95 14.67 13.63 19.11
C LEU A 95 13.79 14.28 20.17
N ASN A 96 12.49 14.03 20.14
CA ASN A 96 11.56 14.70 21.05
C ASN A 96 11.46 14.03 22.44
N ASN A 97 12.14 12.89 22.64
CA ASN A 97 12.14 12.06 23.85
C ASN A 97 10.75 11.49 24.20
N ASP A 98 9.92 11.21 23.19
CA ASP A 98 8.60 10.57 23.38
C ASP A 98 8.65 9.04 23.30
N GLY A 99 9.83 8.47 23.04
CA GLY A 99 10.07 7.04 22.88
C GLY A 99 9.96 6.54 21.45
N VAL A 100 9.65 7.40 20.47
CA VAL A 100 9.55 7.09 19.04
C VAL A 100 10.67 7.78 18.26
N ASP A 101 11.40 7.04 17.43
CA ASP A 101 12.45 7.63 16.61
C ASP A 101 11.87 8.50 15.47
N GLU A 102 12.40 9.71 15.34
CA GLU A 102 12.31 10.51 14.13
C GLU A 102 13.25 9.96 13.04
N LEU A 103 12.81 10.04 11.79
CA LEU A 103 13.63 9.80 10.60
C LEU A 103 14.27 11.10 10.12
N LEU A 104 15.61 11.12 10.11
CA LEU A 104 16.43 12.17 9.53
C LEU A 104 16.89 11.75 8.14
N LEU A 105 16.75 12.63 7.16
CA LEU A 105 17.23 12.44 5.78
C LEU A 105 18.25 13.52 5.43
N ALA A 106 19.36 13.14 4.81
CA ALA A 106 20.43 14.06 4.45
C ALA A 106 21.06 13.75 3.08
N LEU A 107 21.59 14.78 2.42
CA LEU A 107 22.52 14.60 1.30
C LEU A 107 23.89 14.23 1.85
N GLU A 108 24.52 13.23 1.25
CA GLU A 108 25.93 12.91 1.47
C GLU A 108 26.81 13.58 0.42
N MET A 109 27.79 14.35 0.88
CA MET A 109 28.83 14.92 0.06
C MET A 109 29.99 13.94 -0.13
N LYS A 110 30.79 14.11 -1.19
CA LYS A 110 32.02 13.33 -1.40
C LYS A 110 33.06 13.49 -0.29
N SER A 111 33.01 14.58 0.47
CA SER A 111 33.83 14.78 1.67
C SER A 111 33.43 13.88 2.84
N GLY A 112 32.26 13.24 2.76
CA GLY A 112 31.61 12.53 3.86
C GLY A 112 30.55 13.38 4.57
N GLU A 113 30.66 14.71 4.48
CA GLU A 113 29.78 15.65 5.18
C GLU A 113 28.31 15.50 4.80
N LYS A 114 27.42 15.67 5.78
CA LYS A 114 25.97 15.60 5.60
C LYS A 114 25.31 16.96 5.62
N SER A 115 24.32 17.14 4.74
CA SER A 115 23.41 18.28 4.73
C SER A 115 21.98 17.80 4.95
N LEU A 116 21.39 18.14 6.10
CA LEU A 116 20.04 17.70 6.47
C LEU A 116 18.99 18.26 5.49
N LEU A 117 18.16 17.36 4.96
CA LEU A 117 17.10 17.66 4.00
C LEU A 117 15.70 17.59 4.60
N ASP A 118 15.47 16.66 5.52
CA ASP A 118 14.12 16.40 6.01
C ASP A 118 14.15 15.70 7.37
N ILE A 119 13.11 15.97 8.16
CA ILE A 119 12.83 15.32 9.44
C ILE A 119 11.38 14.85 9.39
N ARG A 120 11.16 13.59 9.74
CA ARG A 120 9.84 12.96 9.82
C ARG A 120 9.66 12.33 11.18
N THR A 121 8.44 12.35 11.70
CA THR A 121 8.06 11.59 12.91
C THR A 121 6.99 10.56 12.55
N LEU A 122 6.76 9.62 13.45
CA LEU A 122 5.76 8.57 13.33
C LEU A 122 4.74 8.72 14.46
N LYS A 123 3.47 8.88 14.10
CA LYS A 123 2.39 8.92 15.09
C LYS A 123 1.19 8.14 14.56
N ASP A 124 0.65 7.25 15.39
CA ASP A 124 -0.45 6.36 15.00
C ASP A 124 -0.18 5.63 13.66
N GLU A 125 1.05 5.12 13.49
CA GLU A 125 1.56 4.46 12.27
C GLU A 125 1.64 5.36 11.01
N LYS A 126 1.29 6.64 11.13
CA LYS A 126 1.35 7.63 10.07
C LYS A 126 2.66 8.41 10.13
N VAL A 127 3.33 8.49 8.99
CA VAL A 127 4.53 9.34 8.84
C VAL A 127 4.11 10.79 8.65
N ILE A 128 4.63 11.68 9.49
CA ILE A 128 4.36 13.12 9.46
C ILE A 128 5.66 13.84 9.09
N ARG A 129 5.58 14.77 8.13
CA ARG A 129 6.72 15.62 7.76
C ARG A 129 6.83 16.81 8.69
N LEU A 130 7.88 16.84 9.50
CA LEU A 130 8.13 17.92 10.45
C LEU A 130 8.74 19.14 9.76
N THR A 131 9.61 18.97 8.77
CA THR A 131 10.23 20.07 8.02
C THR A 131 9.41 20.39 6.76
N ASN A 132 8.43 21.27 6.90
CA ASN A 132 7.38 21.49 5.91
C ASN A 132 7.18 22.99 5.59
N GLN A 133 6.22 23.30 4.73
CA GLN A 133 5.99 24.67 4.26
C GLN A 133 5.45 25.59 5.36
N GLU A 134 4.69 25.05 6.32
CA GLU A 134 4.06 25.83 7.40
C GLU A 134 5.12 26.46 8.31
N ASN A 135 6.18 25.71 8.62
CA ASN A 135 7.33 26.21 9.35
C ASN A 135 8.48 26.70 8.46
N ARG A 136 8.29 26.73 7.12
CA ARG A 136 9.27 27.19 6.12
C ARG A 136 10.57 26.39 6.12
N LEU A 137 10.50 25.11 6.47
CA LEU A 137 11.63 24.18 6.47
C LEU A 137 11.52 23.15 5.33
N ASP A 138 10.57 23.28 4.41
CA ASP A 138 10.36 22.37 3.27
C ASP A 138 11.50 22.36 2.24
N GLN A 139 12.38 23.37 2.29
CA GLN A 139 13.53 23.56 1.38
C GLN A 139 14.88 23.63 2.11
N ILE A 140 15.00 23.01 3.29
CA ILE A 140 16.28 22.95 4.00
C ILE A 140 17.32 22.12 3.23
N GLY A 141 18.59 22.46 3.41
CA GLY A 141 19.73 21.93 2.67
C GLY A 141 20.86 22.97 2.59
N GLU A 142 21.54 23.10 1.44
CA GLU A 142 22.76 23.90 1.28
C GLU A 142 22.70 25.34 1.82
N ARG A 143 21.69 26.13 1.40
CA ARG A 143 21.60 27.57 1.75
C ARG A 143 20.74 27.84 2.99
N MET A 144 20.00 26.84 3.42
CA MET A 144 19.03 26.87 4.50
C MET A 144 19.29 25.66 5.38
N THR A 145 20.26 25.76 6.28
CA THR A 145 20.74 24.62 7.04
C THR A 145 19.99 24.48 8.35
N VAL A 146 19.70 23.25 8.76
CA VAL A 146 19.20 22.92 10.10
C VAL A 146 20.23 22.06 10.80
N GLY A 147 20.63 22.46 12.00
CA GLY A 147 21.48 21.71 12.91
C GLY A 147 20.71 21.23 14.13
N ILE A 148 21.03 20.04 14.61
CA ILE A 148 20.46 19.47 15.84
C ILE A 148 21.30 19.96 17.02
N LEU A 149 20.66 20.54 18.03
CA LEU A 149 21.33 21.03 19.24
C LEU A 149 21.46 19.91 20.28
N PRO A 150 22.35 20.06 21.30
CA PRO A 150 22.55 19.03 22.33
C PRO A 150 21.32 18.73 23.20
N ASP A 151 20.32 19.61 23.20
CA ASP A 151 19.02 19.45 23.87
C ASP A 151 17.93 18.94 22.91
N ASN A 152 18.33 18.42 21.74
CA ASN A 152 17.50 17.93 20.64
C ASN A 152 16.59 18.97 19.96
N SER A 153 16.68 20.24 20.36
CA SER A 153 16.05 21.33 19.62
C SER A 153 16.81 21.63 18.32
N LEU A 154 16.25 22.45 17.44
CA LEU A 154 16.81 22.69 16.12
C LEU A 154 17.26 24.13 15.93
N LEU A 155 18.46 24.30 15.39
CA LEU A 155 19.00 25.57 14.94
C LEU A 155 18.88 25.68 13.43
N TYR A 156 18.03 26.58 12.97
CA TYR A 156 17.96 26.98 11.57
C TYR A 156 18.93 28.13 11.28
N ARG A 157 19.55 28.10 10.11
CA ARG A 157 20.35 29.19 9.53
C ARG A 157 20.00 29.35 8.05
N GLY A 158 19.43 30.49 7.71
CA GLY A 158 19.07 30.87 6.35
C GLY A 158 19.70 32.18 5.91
N ALA A 159 19.49 32.54 4.64
CA ALA A 159 19.86 33.86 4.14
C ALA A 159 18.85 34.92 4.60
N GLY A 160 19.34 36.01 5.21
CA GLY A 160 18.54 37.18 5.57
C GLY A 160 18.60 38.27 4.51
N THR A 161 19.82 38.64 4.12
CA THR A 161 20.12 39.55 3.00
C THR A 161 21.25 38.98 2.14
N ALA A 162 21.72 39.71 1.14
CA ALA A 162 22.88 39.31 0.35
C ALA A 162 24.16 39.05 1.18
N THR A 163 24.25 39.63 2.38
CA THR A 163 25.44 39.57 3.25
C THR A 163 25.16 39.14 4.68
N SER A 164 23.91 38.86 5.04
CA SER A 164 23.51 38.50 6.41
C SER A 164 22.72 37.21 6.45
N HIS A 165 22.71 36.58 7.63
CA HIS A 165 21.97 35.36 7.90
C HIS A 165 20.80 35.66 8.84
N ILE A 166 19.78 34.81 8.79
CA ILE A 166 18.75 34.74 9.82
C ILE A 166 18.93 33.40 10.52
N TYR A 167 18.97 33.45 11.84
CA TYR A 167 18.99 32.27 12.69
C TYR A 167 17.63 32.14 13.37
N ALA A 168 17.15 30.90 13.49
CA ALA A 168 15.94 30.62 14.25
C ALA A 168 16.11 29.36 15.09
N HIS A 169 15.48 29.38 16.26
CA HIS A 169 15.40 28.24 17.16
C HIS A 169 14.01 27.60 17.03
N TYR A 170 13.98 26.29 16.79
CA TYR A 170 12.76 25.50 16.70
C TYR A 170 12.75 24.43 17.77
N GLN A 171 11.56 24.19 18.32
CA GLN A 171 11.28 23.13 19.27
C GLN A 171 10.11 22.28 18.76
N PHE A 172 9.98 21.06 19.27
CA PHE A 172 8.80 20.24 18.99
C PHE A 172 7.56 20.86 19.66
N SER A 173 6.41 20.73 19.02
CA SER A 173 5.13 20.97 19.69
C SER A 173 4.89 19.96 20.81
N GLU A 174 4.03 20.31 21.75
CA GLU A 174 3.68 19.44 22.90
C GLU A 174 3.17 18.05 22.47
N ASP A 175 2.53 17.97 21.30
CA ASP A 175 2.02 16.73 20.75
C ASP A 175 3.01 15.98 19.84
N GLY A 176 4.24 16.50 19.66
CA GLY A 176 5.32 15.92 18.86
C GLY A 176 5.15 16.03 17.34
N GLN A 177 4.03 16.58 16.84
CA GLN A 177 3.66 16.49 15.42
C GLN A 177 4.14 17.66 14.56
N SER A 178 4.74 18.69 15.14
CA SER A 178 5.20 19.87 14.42
C SER A 178 6.43 20.49 15.05
N LEU A 179 7.15 21.29 14.27
CA LEU A 179 8.23 22.15 14.77
C LEU A 179 7.74 23.58 14.87
N VAL A 180 7.81 24.14 16.09
CA VAL A 180 7.39 25.49 16.42
C VAL A 180 8.61 26.38 16.54
N LYS A 181 8.58 27.53 15.85
CA LYS A 181 9.62 28.54 15.99
C LYS A 181 9.43 29.29 17.30
N ASP A 182 10.39 29.18 18.21
CA ASP A 182 10.36 29.90 19.48
C ASP A 182 11.03 31.27 19.37
N LYS A 183 12.19 31.33 18.68
CA LYS A 183 13.01 32.55 18.62
C LYS A 183 13.66 32.73 17.25
N GLU A 184 13.86 33.99 16.86
CA GLU A 184 14.55 34.37 15.61
C GLU A 184 15.49 35.54 15.88
N ALA A 185 16.68 35.54 15.28
CA ALA A 185 17.68 36.60 15.43
C ALA A 185 18.58 36.73 14.19
N GLN A 186 19.23 37.88 14.03
CA GLN A 186 20.22 38.13 12.97
C GLN A 186 21.61 37.64 13.34
N GLU A 187 21.94 37.62 14.63
CA GLU A 187 23.19 37.08 15.16
C GLU A 187 22.94 35.80 15.95
N LEU A 188 23.79 34.79 15.76
CA LEU A 188 23.65 33.50 16.45
C LEU A 188 23.72 33.66 17.98
N ALA A 189 24.57 34.58 18.46
CA ALA A 189 24.75 34.83 19.88
C ALA A 189 23.45 35.30 20.57
N ASP A 190 22.58 36.00 19.83
CA ASP A 190 21.33 36.54 20.36
C ASP A 190 20.27 35.45 20.57
N LEU A 191 20.37 34.30 19.90
CA LEU A 191 19.51 33.16 20.18
C LEU A 191 19.78 32.57 21.57
N GLY A 192 21.04 32.60 22.04
CA GLY A 192 21.44 32.02 23.32
C GLY A 192 21.50 30.50 23.33
N VAL A 193 21.65 29.88 22.15
CA VAL A 193 21.73 28.42 21.98
C VAL A 193 23.18 27.96 21.83
N GLY A 194 23.43 26.68 22.12
CA GLY A 194 24.74 26.05 21.92
C GLY A 194 25.09 25.84 20.44
N SER A 195 26.23 25.20 20.20
CA SER A 195 26.59 24.74 18.85
C SER A 195 25.88 23.43 18.51
N PRO A 196 25.44 23.23 17.25
CA PRO A 196 24.88 21.96 16.81
C PRO A 196 25.86 20.80 16.99
N ILE A 197 25.32 19.61 17.19
CA ILE A 197 26.09 18.37 17.10
C ILE A 197 26.55 18.16 15.65
N SER A 198 27.69 17.49 15.48
CA SER A 198 28.13 17.09 14.14
C SER A 198 27.27 15.93 13.66
N LEU A 199 26.69 16.05 12.47
CA LEU A 199 25.93 14.94 11.87
C LEU A 199 26.82 13.72 11.60
N GLU A 200 28.13 13.90 11.44
CA GLU A 200 29.08 12.82 11.17
C GLU A 200 29.28 11.86 12.35
N THR A 201 28.83 12.23 13.55
CA THR A 201 28.87 11.33 14.70
C THR A 201 27.68 10.36 14.72
N LEU A 202 26.71 10.53 13.83
CA LEU A 202 25.54 9.67 13.72
C LEU A 202 25.80 8.50 12.77
N SER A 203 25.11 7.38 13.01
CA SER A 203 25.22 6.17 12.18
C SER A 203 24.24 6.22 11.01
N TRP A 204 24.69 6.76 9.88
CA TRP A 204 23.90 6.91 8.66
C TRP A 204 23.85 5.62 7.84
N LYS A 205 22.73 5.39 7.16
CA LYS A 205 22.52 4.30 6.19
C LYS A 205 22.05 4.86 4.85
N SER A 206 22.31 4.15 3.74
CA SER A 206 21.76 4.58 2.44
C SER A 206 20.24 4.46 2.45
N VAL A 207 19.52 5.35 1.75
CA VAL A 207 18.06 5.18 1.57
C VAL A 207 17.68 3.88 0.84
N SER A 208 18.65 3.23 0.18
CA SER A 208 18.51 1.89 -0.39
C SER A 208 18.50 0.78 0.68
N ASP A 209 19.10 1.04 1.85
CA ASP A 209 19.16 0.12 2.98
C ASP A 209 17.88 0.24 3.80
N LYS A 210 16.82 -0.43 3.36
CA LYS A 210 15.50 -0.35 3.99
C LYS A 210 15.56 -0.74 5.46
N LEU A 211 14.74 -0.04 6.24
CA LEU A 211 14.59 -0.37 7.64
C LEU A 211 14.05 -1.79 7.74
N PRO A 212 14.62 -2.63 8.61
CA PRO A 212 13.98 -3.89 8.93
C PRO A 212 12.59 -3.50 9.42
N GLY A 213 11.55 -3.91 8.68
CA GLY A 213 10.27 -4.05 9.34
C GLY A 213 10.56 -4.96 10.52
N GLY A 214 10.14 -4.55 11.72
CA GLY A 214 10.39 -5.34 12.92
C GLY A 214 10.19 -6.81 12.56
N SER A 215 11.10 -7.67 13.00
CA SER A 215 10.79 -9.08 12.95
C SER A 215 9.59 -9.25 13.87
N SER A 216 8.40 -9.11 13.30
CA SER A 216 7.53 -10.25 13.26
C SER A 216 8.45 -11.38 12.77
N ALA A 217 9.12 -12.05 13.73
CA ALA A 217 9.02 -13.48 13.75
C ALA A 217 7.55 -13.68 13.47
N ASP A 218 7.24 -14.04 12.22
CA ASP A 218 5.94 -14.40 11.70
C ASP A 218 5.00 -14.78 12.86
N LYS A 219 4.48 -13.72 13.48
CA LYS A 219 3.39 -13.69 14.42
C LYS A 219 2.46 -12.87 13.58
N GLY A 220 1.96 -13.59 12.57
CA GLY A 220 1.61 -12.98 11.32
C GLY A 220 0.76 -11.75 11.52
N LYS A 221 1.04 -10.70 10.73
CA LYS A 221 -0.04 -10.36 9.80
C LYS A 221 -0.32 -11.69 9.14
N PRO A 222 -1.49 -12.32 9.32
CA PRO A 222 -1.76 -13.52 8.55
C PRO A 222 -1.35 -13.14 7.12
N SER A 223 -0.69 -14.03 6.39
CA SER A 223 -0.79 -13.92 4.94
C SER A 223 -2.30 -14.06 4.69
N VAL A 224 -3.01 -12.93 4.81
CA VAL A 224 -4.44 -12.87 4.71
C VAL A 224 -4.61 -13.08 3.24
N ASP A 225 -4.93 -14.31 2.91
CA ASP A 225 -5.24 -14.67 1.55
C ASP A 225 -6.50 -13.90 1.20
N TYR A 226 -6.32 -12.80 0.46
CA TYR A 226 -7.40 -11.98 -0.05
C TYR A 226 -8.02 -12.60 -1.31
N SER A 227 -7.52 -13.74 -1.79
CA SER A 227 -8.10 -14.44 -2.94
C SER A 227 -9.59 -14.80 -2.81
N PRO A 228 -10.20 -14.98 -1.62
CA PRO A 228 -11.65 -15.11 -1.50
C PRO A 228 -12.41 -13.92 -2.10
N TYR A 229 -11.87 -12.70 -2.02
CA TYR A 229 -12.47 -11.52 -2.66
C TYR A 229 -12.53 -11.63 -4.20
N ASN A 230 -11.68 -12.47 -4.83
CA ASN A 230 -11.73 -12.69 -6.27
C ASN A 230 -13.08 -13.22 -6.75
N SER A 231 -13.82 -13.95 -5.89
CA SER A 231 -15.19 -14.39 -6.20
C SER A 231 -16.11 -13.21 -6.50
N ILE A 232 -16.10 -12.20 -5.62
CA ILE A 232 -16.89 -10.97 -5.77
C ILE A 232 -16.38 -10.14 -6.95
N LEU A 233 -15.06 -9.98 -7.08
CA LEU A 233 -14.47 -9.22 -8.20
C LEU A 233 -14.84 -9.83 -9.55
N LYS A 234 -15.00 -11.16 -9.65
CA LYS A 234 -15.45 -11.84 -10.87
C LYS A 234 -16.89 -11.49 -11.23
N ASP A 235 -17.78 -11.28 -10.26
CA ASP A 235 -19.16 -10.89 -10.56
C ASP A 235 -19.25 -9.44 -11.06
N TYR A 236 -18.44 -8.54 -10.49
CA TYR A 236 -18.31 -7.17 -11.01
C TYR A 236 -17.69 -7.12 -12.42
N GLU A 237 -16.67 -7.94 -12.69
CA GLU A 237 -16.08 -8.10 -14.02
C GLU A 237 -17.09 -8.68 -15.01
N PHE A 238 -17.83 -9.72 -14.61
CA PHE A 238 -18.80 -10.40 -15.45
C PHE A 238 -19.85 -9.44 -16.03
N ILE A 239 -20.41 -8.55 -15.20
CA ILE A 239 -21.44 -7.61 -15.64
C ILE A 239 -20.90 -6.51 -16.56
N LEU A 240 -19.60 -6.21 -16.55
CA LEU A 240 -18.99 -5.29 -17.53
C LEU A 240 -19.05 -5.86 -18.95
N ASP A 241 -18.86 -7.18 -19.08
CA ASP A 241 -18.91 -7.91 -20.35
C ASP A 241 -20.34 -8.37 -20.72
N HIS A 242 -21.20 -8.60 -19.72
CA HIS A 242 -22.56 -9.15 -19.87
C HIS A 242 -23.62 -8.15 -19.37
N LYS A 243 -23.64 -6.96 -19.97
CA LYS A 243 -24.42 -5.79 -19.50
C LYS A 243 -25.95 -5.98 -19.40
N SER A 244 -26.49 -7.05 -19.96
CA SER A 244 -27.91 -7.41 -19.89
C SER A 244 -28.24 -8.41 -18.78
N GLU A 245 -27.23 -8.98 -18.12
CA GLU A 245 -27.38 -9.98 -17.06
C GLU A 245 -27.29 -9.32 -15.68
N VAL A 246 -27.91 -9.97 -14.69
CA VAL A 246 -28.01 -9.45 -13.32
C VAL A 246 -27.30 -10.42 -12.37
N LYS A 247 -26.50 -9.86 -11.48
CA LYS A 247 -25.88 -10.58 -10.37
C LYS A 247 -26.49 -10.11 -9.05
N ASP A 248 -27.06 -11.06 -8.29
CA ASP A 248 -27.75 -10.77 -7.03
C ASP A 248 -26.80 -10.64 -5.82
N ASN A 249 -25.56 -11.11 -5.96
CA ASN A 249 -24.56 -11.14 -4.90
C ASN A 249 -23.69 -9.87 -4.81
N ILE A 250 -23.94 -8.89 -5.69
CA ILE A 250 -23.27 -7.58 -5.72
C ILE A 250 -24.30 -6.45 -5.62
N ASN A 251 -23.85 -5.20 -5.52
CA ASN A 251 -24.75 -4.05 -5.50
C ASN A 251 -25.61 -3.96 -6.78
N PRO A 252 -26.96 -3.93 -6.69
CA PRO A 252 -27.83 -3.75 -7.84
C PRO A 252 -27.59 -2.48 -8.67
N THR A 253 -27.10 -1.40 -8.05
CA THR A 253 -26.65 -0.18 -8.75
C THR A 253 -25.53 -0.49 -9.73
N ALA A 254 -24.66 -1.48 -9.45
CA ALA A 254 -23.64 -1.92 -10.39
C ALA A 254 -24.24 -2.55 -11.64
N ASN A 255 -25.27 -3.40 -11.49
CA ASN A 255 -26.01 -3.97 -12.64
C ASN A 255 -26.59 -2.85 -13.53
N ILE A 256 -27.08 -1.76 -12.93
CA ILE A 256 -27.58 -0.59 -13.67
C ILE A 256 -26.44 0.15 -14.37
N TYR A 257 -25.30 0.37 -13.71
CA TYR A 257 -24.17 1.13 -14.26
C TYR A 257 -23.45 0.39 -15.38
N ALA A 258 -23.41 -0.94 -15.35
CA ALA A 258 -22.85 -1.75 -16.42
C ALA A 258 -23.47 -1.43 -17.79
N GLY A 259 -24.79 -1.18 -17.83
CA GLY A 259 -25.53 -0.80 -19.04
C GLY A 259 -25.34 0.65 -19.51
N MET A 260 -24.67 1.52 -18.73
CA MET A 260 -24.55 2.96 -19.01
C MET A 260 -23.15 3.33 -19.52
N ALA A 261 -23.03 3.74 -20.79
CA ALA A 261 -21.75 3.99 -21.47
C ALA A 261 -20.76 4.95 -20.74
N GLU A 262 -21.24 5.96 -20.01
CA GLU A 262 -20.37 6.90 -19.27
C GLU A 262 -19.92 6.39 -17.89
N ARG A 263 -20.66 5.46 -17.29
CA ARG A 263 -20.34 4.82 -16.00
C ARG A 263 -19.73 3.43 -16.14
N SER A 264 -19.78 2.85 -17.34
CA SER A 264 -19.31 1.49 -17.67
C SER A 264 -17.81 1.38 -17.96
N GLN A 265 -16.97 2.35 -17.55
CA GLN A 265 -15.57 2.38 -17.99
C GLN A 265 -14.60 1.58 -17.12
N ALA A 266 -14.95 1.22 -15.87
CA ALA A 266 -14.34 0.14 -15.08
C ALA A 266 -14.82 0.27 -13.64
N PHE A 267 -15.45 -0.77 -13.10
CA PHE A 267 -15.51 -0.91 -11.64
C PHE A 267 -14.08 -1.06 -11.11
N THR A 268 -13.82 -0.46 -9.96
CA THR A 268 -12.49 -0.48 -9.35
C THR A 268 -12.62 -0.76 -7.87
N TYR A 269 -11.56 -1.29 -7.27
CA TYR A 269 -11.52 -1.55 -5.85
C TYR A 269 -10.27 -0.99 -5.19
N ALA A 270 -10.37 -0.74 -3.89
CA ALA A 270 -9.24 -0.43 -3.01
C ALA A 270 -9.35 -1.28 -1.74
N MET A 271 -8.21 -1.53 -1.11
CA MET A 271 -8.09 -2.26 0.16
C MET A 271 -7.87 -1.25 1.27
N VAL A 272 -8.71 -1.30 2.31
CA VAL A 272 -8.60 -0.41 3.46
C VAL A 272 -8.96 -1.17 4.73
N ASP A 273 -8.04 -1.23 5.69
CA ASP A 273 -8.31 -1.69 7.06
C ASP A 273 -9.16 -0.65 7.81
N MET A 274 -10.48 -0.89 7.87
CA MET A 274 -11.44 0.06 8.43
C MET A 274 -11.46 0.04 9.96
N ASP A 275 -11.24 -1.11 10.59
CA ASP A 275 -11.26 -1.26 12.05
C ASP A 275 -9.87 -1.33 12.70
N LYS A 276 -8.81 -1.22 11.90
CA LYS A 276 -7.40 -1.25 12.31
C LYS A 276 -7.03 -2.59 12.95
N ASN A 277 -7.62 -3.68 12.46
CA ASN A 277 -7.37 -5.04 12.97
C ASN A 277 -6.25 -5.78 12.21
N GLY A 278 -5.67 -5.15 11.17
CA GLY A 278 -4.66 -5.72 10.29
C GLY A 278 -5.20 -6.54 9.11
N ILE A 279 -6.52 -6.60 8.92
CA ILE A 279 -7.22 -7.23 7.79
C ILE A 279 -7.91 -6.12 7.00
N ASP A 280 -7.60 -6.03 5.71
CA ASP A 280 -8.19 -5.00 4.86
C ASP A 280 -9.60 -5.40 4.38
N GLU A 281 -10.54 -4.45 4.46
CA GLU A 281 -11.81 -4.52 3.77
C GLU A 281 -11.65 -4.19 2.28
N LEU A 282 -12.42 -4.89 1.44
CA LEU A 282 -12.54 -4.61 0.02
C LEU A 282 -13.61 -3.55 -0.21
N ILE A 283 -13.20 -2.39 -0.73
CA ILE A 283 -14.11 -1.30 -1.11
C ILE A 283 -14.26 -1.28 -2.63
N VAL A 284 -15.46 -1.52 -3.14
CA VAL A 284 -15.77 -1.48 -4.58
C VAL A 284 -16.43 -0.16 -4.94
N SER A 285 -15.98 0.46 -6.03
CA SER A 285 -16.47 1.75 -6.52
C SER A 285 -16.79 1.74 -8.02
N SER A 286 -17.61 2.70 -8.46
CA SER A 286 -17.99 2.86 -9.87
C SER A 286 -16.82 3.25 -10.79
N LYS A 287 -15.87 4.08 -10.31
CA LYS A 287 -14.61 4.46 -10.99
C LYS A 287 -13.68 5.23 -10.04
N ASN A 288 -12.56 4.64 -9.64
CA ASN A 288 -11.49 5.22 -8.81
C ASN A 288 -12.01 6.02 -7.58
N GLY A 289 -12.97 5.46 -6.85
CA GLY A 289 -13.53 6.08 -5.65
C GLY A 289 -14.57 7.17 -5.90
N SER A 290 -15.00 7.39 -7.14
CA SER A 290 -16.03 8.39 -7.46
C SER A 290 -17.34 8.16 -6.69
N GLU A 291 -17.71 6.89 -6.50
CA GLU A 291 -18.90 6.49 -5.77
C GLU A 291 -18.71 5.08 -5.21
N ILE A 292 -18.80 4.93 -3.88
CA ILE A 292 -18.73 3.63 -3.21
C ILE A 292 -20.01 2.84 -3.53
N LEU A 293 -19.84 1.62 -3.99
CA LEU A 293 -20.92 0.69 -4.32
C LEU A 293 -21.03 -0.42 -3.27
N ASP A 294 -19.91 -1.02 -2.87
CA ASP A 294 -19.96 -2.05 -1.83
C ASP A 294 -18.73 -2.02 -0.95
N ILE A 295 -18.89 -2.57 0.26
CA ILE A 295 -17.81 -2.85 1.20
C ILE A 295 -17.95 -4.30 1.64
N PHE A 296 -16.86 -5.04 1.59
CA PHE A 296 -16.77 -6.43 2.05
C PHE A 296 -15.63 -6.57 3.05
N THR A 297 -15.79 -7.46 4.02
CA THR A 297 -14.76 -7.87 4.95
C THR A 297 -14.48 -9.36 4.80
N LEU A 298 -13.37 -9.82 5.36
CA LEU A 298 -12.94 -11.21 5.34
C LEU A 298 -12.90 -11.74 6.76
N LYS A 299 -13.69 -12.78 7.02
CA LYS A 299 -13.71 -13.48 8.31
C LYS A 299 -13.71 -14.98 8.07
N ASP A 300 -12.78 -15.69 8.69
CA ASP A 300 -12.61 -17.13 8.54
C ASP A 300 -12.55 -17.59 7.06
N GLN A 301 -11.82 -16.84 6.21
CA GLN A 301 -11.72 -17.04 4.76
C GLN A 301 -13.05 -16.93 3.99
N LYS A 302 -14.09 -16.40 4.63
CA LYS A 302 -15.39 -16.13 4.00
C LYS A 302 -15.55 -14.63 3.81
N VAL A 303 -15.97 -14.27 2.61
CA VAL A 303 -16.30 -12.89 2.27
C VAL A 303 -17.67 -12.56 2.86
N ILE A 304 -17.73 -11.48 3.63
CA ILE A 304 -18.97 -10.96 4.23
C ILE A 304 -19.23 -9.59 3.60
N ARG A 305 -20.42 -9.40 3.01
CA ARG A 305 -20.85 -8.10 2.50
C ARG A 305 -21.35 -7.23 3.64
N LEU A 306 -20.60 -6.16 3.94
CA LEU A 306 -20.93 -5.23 5.02
C LEU A 306 -22.07 -4.28 4.62
N THR A 307 -22.17 -3.90 3.35
CA THR A 307 -23.20 -3.00 2.81
C THR A 307 -24.37 -3.80 2.23
N ASN A 308 -25.32 -4.21 3.07
CA ASN A 308 -26.32 -5.23 2.73
C ASN A 308 -27.76 -4.80 3.08
N ALA A 309 -28.72 -5.72 2.94
CA ALA A 309 -30.13 -5.43 3.17
C ALA A 309 -30.48 -5.13 4.63
N GLU A 310 -29.72 -5.65 5.60
CA GLU A 310 -29.98 -5.45 7.03
C GLU A 310 -29.78 -3.99 7.44
N ASN A 311 -28.71 -3.37 6.95
CA ASN A 311 -28.44 -1.94 7.17
C ASN A 311 -28.99 -1.04 6.05
N LYS A 312 -29.77 -1.61 5.13
CA LYS A 312 -30.41 -0.92 3.99
C LYS A 312 -29.43 -0.30 2.99
N MET A 313 -28.15 -0.70 3.01
CA MET A 313 -27.11 -0.19 2.12
C MET A 313 -26.90 -1.05 0.87
N GLN A 314 -27.75 -2.03 0.60
CA GLN A 314 -27.58 -2.92 -0.56
C GLN A 314 -27.60 -2.17 -1.90
N MET A 315 -28.12 -0.94 -1.95
CA MET A 315 -28.17 -0.06 -3.13
C MET A 315 -27.37 1.24 -2.93
N LEU A 316 -26.16 1.18 -2.35
CA LEU A 316 -25.27 2.35 -2.37
C LEU A 316 -25.03 2.84 -3.82
N GLY A 317 -24.77 4.13 -3.94
CA GLY A 317 -24.66 4.89 -5.19
C GLY A 317 -25.84 5.85 -5.39
N THR A 318 -25.97 6.49 -6.54
CA THR A 318 -26.97 7.54 -6.86
C THR A 318 -27.51 8.37 -5.67
N ARG A 319 -28.64 7.96 -5.09
CA ARG A 319 -29.38 8.66 -4.01
C ARG A 319 -29.02 8.20 -2.59
N PHE A 320 -28.19 7.17 -2.48
CA PHE A 320 -27.65 6.65 -1.23
C PHE A 320 -26.11 6.76 -1.32
N LYS A 321 -25.59 7.90 -0.88
CA LYS A 321 -24.14 8.16 -0.93
C LYS A 321 -23.47 7.63 0.32
N ALA A 322 -22.26 7.13 0.16
CA ALA A 322 -21.40 6.71 1.24
C ALA A 322 -20.03 7.35 1.11
N TYR A 323 -19.45 7.71 2.24
CA TYR A 323 -18.14 8.35 2.38
C TYR A 323 -17.37 7.65 3.48
N LEU A 324 -16.18 7.15 3.16
CA LEU A 324 -15.27 6.65 4.18
C LEU A 324 -14.66 7.82 4.95
N LEU A 325 -14.53 7.69 6.26
CA LEU A 325 -13.95 8.70 7.14
C LEU A 325 -12.52 8.30 7.50
N GLU A 326 -11.66 9.28 7.80
CA GLU A 326 -10.23 9.02 8.13
C GLU A 326 -10.05 8.14 9.38
N ASN A 327 -11.04 8.09 10.26
CA ASN A 327 -11.05 7.24 11.44
C ASN A 327 -11.56 5.81 11.19
N GLY A 328 -11.84 5.43 9.93
CA GLY A 328 -12.32 4.10 9.55
C GLY A 328 -13.85 3.93 9.60
N ASN A 329 -14.60 4.91 10.11
CA ASN A 329 -16.06 4.86 10.10
C ASN A 329 -16.64 5.15 8.70
N LEU A 330 -17.85 4.67 8.47
CA LEU A 330 -18.62 4.95 7.25
C LEU A 330 -19.68 6.01 7.52
N TYR A 331 -19.70 7.07 6.72
CA TYR A 331 -20.74 8.08 6.76
C TYR A 331 -21.65 7.97 5.54
N THR A 332 -22.96 7.92 5.75
CA THR A 332 -23.95 7.78 4.69
C THR A 332 -24.96 8.90 4.65
N GLN A 333 -25.39 9.25 3.45
CA GLN A 333 -26.49 10.16 3.17
C GLN A 333 -27.54 9.44 2.36
N TRP A 334 -28.74 9.28 2.92
CA TRP A 334 -29.84 8.59 2.27
C TRP A 334 -31.05 9.51 2.12
N ASN A 335 -31.55 9.65 0.89
CA ASN A 335 -32.85 10.26 0.64
C ASN A 335 -33.89 9.18 0.30
N PRO A 336 -34.87 8.91 1.19
CA PRO A 336 -35.79 7.79 1.06
C PRO A 336 -36.82 7.90 -0.07
N PHE A 337 -37.21 9.10 -0.52
CA PHE A 337 -38.30 9.26 -1.51
C PHE A 337 -38.07 10.40 -2.50
N ALA A 338 -38.47 10.19 -3.76
CA ALA A 338 -38.53 11.25 -4.75
C ALA A 338 -39.59 12.29 -4.32
N GLY A 339 -39.14 13.46 -3.85
CA GLY A 339 -40.02 14.55 -3.42
C GLY A 339 -39.98 14.86 -1.92
N ASP A 340 -39.32 14.03 -1.11
CA ASP A 340 -39.01 14.38 0.28
C ASP A 340 -37.63 15.08 0.32
N PRO A 341 -37.53 16.34 0.78
CA PRO A 341 -36.26 17.04 0.89
C PRO A 341 -35.38 16.50 2.02
N GLN A 342 -35.90 15.62 2.88
CA GLN A 342 -35.21 15.18 4.09
C GLN A 342 -34.17 14.09 3.80
N THR A 343 -32.89 14.47 3.87
CA THR A 343 -31.76 13.54 3.87
C THR A 343 -31.54 13.00 5.28
N ILE A 344 -31.38 11.69 5.40
CA ILE A 344 -30.97 11.02 6.63
C ILE A 344 -29.44 10.86 6.59
N HIS A 345 -28.80 11.34 7.65
CA HIS A 345 -27.36 11.31 7.83
C HIS A 345 -27.03 10.27 8.90
N THR A 346 -26.13 9.34 8.62
CA THR A 346 -25.83 8.25 9.56
C THR A 346 -24.33 7.93 9.58
N ILE A 347 -23.75 7.80 10.78
CA ILE A 347 -22.40 7.25 11.00
C ILE A 347 -22.53 5.78 11.38
N TRP A 348 -21.71 4.96 10.73
CA TRP A 348 -21.60 3.53 10.97
C TRP A 348 -20.16 3.18 11.33
N LYS A 349 -20.02 2.21 12.22
CA LYS A 349 -18.72 1.69 12.65
C LYS A 349 -18.71 0.18 12.47
N LEU A 350 -17.62 -0.38 11.97
CA LEU A 350 -17.44 -1.83 11.96
C LEU A 350 -17.36 -2.33 13.41
N ASN A 351 -18.18 -3.32 13.74
CA ASN A 351 -18.25 -3.84 15.09
C ASN A 351 -16.94 -4.53 15.49
N SER A 352 -16.74 -4.77 16.80
CA SER A 352 -15.54 -5.44 17.30
C SER A 352 -15.35 -6.87 16.78
N SER A 353 -16.40 -7.48 16.21
CA SER A 353 -16.37 -8.79 15.58
C SER A 353 -15.90 -8.77 14.12
N GLY A 354 -15.73 -7.57 13.53
CA GLY A 354 -15.31 -7.37 12.15
C GLY A 354 -16.29 -7.87 11.09
N ASP A 355 -17.58 -8.08 11.42
CA ASP A 355 -18.53 -8.73 10.50
C ASP A 355 -19.80 -7.92 10.22
N LYS A 356 -19.98 -6.78 10.88
CA LYS A 356 -21.18 -5.95 10.73
C LYS A 356 -20.91 -4.47 10.97
N LEU A 357 -21.52 -3.62 10.14
CA LEU A 357 -21.61 -2.19 10.39
C LEU A 357 -22.74 -1.87 11.37
N GLU A 358 -22.38 -1.26 12.50
CA GLU A 358 -23.29 -0.80 13.54
C GLU A 358 -23.53 0.69 13.45
N LYS A 359 -24.79 1.09 13.64
CA LYS A 359 -25.19 2.50 13.63
C LYS A 359 -24.68 3.18 14.91
N VAL A 360 -23.81 4.16 14.75
CA VAL A 360 -23.29 4.99 15.86
C VAL A 360 -24.23 6.16 16.14
N LYS A 361 -24.63 6.88 15.09
CA LYS A 361 -25.43 8.10 15.19
C LYS A 361 -26.22 8.33 13.92
N GLU A 362 -27.45 8.82 14.06
CA GLU A 362 -28.32 9.19 12.94
C GLU A 362 -29.03 10.51 13.24
N ALA A 363 -29.11 11.39 12.25
CA ALA A 363 -29.84 12.64 12.36
C ALA A 363 -30.36 13.13 11.00
N LYS A 364 -31.13 14.22 11.02
CA LYS A 364 -31.75 14.82 9.83
C LYS A 364 -30.87 15.92 9.20
N THR A 365 -29.76 16.25 9.84
CA THR A 365 -28.78 17.23 9.36
C THR A 365 -27.36 16.70 9.54
N GLU A 366 -26.45 17.12 8.66
CA GLU A 366 -25.03 16.72 8.73
C GLU A 366 -24.35 17.26 9.99
N ASP A 367 -24.67 18.48 10.42
CA ASP A 367 -24.08 19.13 11.60
C ASP A 367 -24.40 18.36 12.89
N GLU A 368 -25.64 17.91 13.05
CA GLU A 368 -26.05 17.10 14.20
C GLU A 368 -25.28 15.78 14.26
N VAL A 369 -24.97 15.18 13.11
CA VAL A 369 -24.18 13.94 13.06
C VAL A 369 -22.70 14.23 13.30
N SER A 370 -22.17 15.33 12.75
CA SER A 370 -20.76 15.73 12.80
C SER A 370 -19.82 14.56 12.42
N PRO A 371 -19.83 14.12 11.15
CA PRO A 371 -19.14 12.91 10.71
C PRO A 371 -17.61 12.98 10.78
N GLY A 372 -17.02 14.16 10.96
CA GLY A 372 -15.57 14.35 10.93
C GLY A 372 -15.02 14.41 9.50
N THR A 373 -13.71 14.18 9.35
CA THR A 373 -13.01 14.32 8.07
C THR A 373 -13.28 13.13 7.15
N ARG A 374 -13.76 13.41 5.94
CA ARG A 374 -13.90 12.42 4.88
C ARG A 374 -12.52 12.05 4.34
N MET A 375 -12.27 10.76 4.17
CA MET A 375 -11.04 10.25 3.56
C MET A 375 -10.94 10.71 2.10
N ASN A 376 -9.74 11.12 1.69
CA ASN A 376 -9.46 11.41 0.29
C ASN A 376 -9.33 10.10 -0.50
N LEU A 377 -10.41 9.65 -1.13
CA LEU A 377 -10.40 8.41 -1.91
C LEU A 377 -9.42 8.46 -3.09
N SER A 378 -9.06 9.64 -3.61
CA SER A 378 -8.10 9.76 -4.72
C SER A 378 -6.67 9.44 -4.33
N SER A 379 -6.33 9.38 -3.03
CA SER A 379 -5.02 8.94 -2.56
C SER A 379 -4.90 7.41 -2.41
N LEU A 380 -6.01 6.69 -2.52
CA LEU A 380 -5.99 5.22 -2.47
C LEU A 380 -5.45 4.65 -3.78
N THR A 381 -4.80 3.49 -3.69
CA THR A 381 -4.40 2.72 -4.87
C THR A 381 -5.61 1.93 -5.36
N TRP A 382 -6.29 2.47 -6.37
CA TRP A 382 -7.41 1.81 -7.03
C TRP A 382 -6.89 0.82 -8.07
N LYS A 383 -7.42 -0.40 -8.01
CA LYS A 383 -7.18 -1.46 -9.00
C LYS A 383 -8.44 -1.72 -9.79
N SER A 384 -8.30 -2.14 -11.04
CA SER A 384 -9.41 -2.65 -11.83
C SER A 384 -9.98 -3.92 -11.18
N VAL A 385 -11.30 -4.13 -11.22
CA VAL A 385 -11.88 -5.42 -10.79
C VAL A 385 -11.35 -6.62 -11.57
N THR A 386 -10.73 -6.41 -12.74
CA THR A 386 -10.02 -7.44 -13.52
C THR A 386 -8.67 -7.85 -12.89
N GLU A 387 -8.07 -7.00 -12.06
CA GLU A 387 -6.84 -7.29 -11.33
C GLU A 387 -7.17 -8.12 -10.09
N LYS A 388 -6.94 -9.43 -10.14
CA LYS A 388 -7.26 -10.36 -9.07
C LYS A 388 -6.10 -10.47 -8.06
N PHE A 389 -6.42 -10.81 -6.82
CA PHE A 389 -5.41 -11.20 -5.83
C PHE A 389 -4.74 -12.50 -6.26
N ALA A 390 -3.41 -12.54 -6.18
CA ALA A 390 -2.67 -13.79 -6.29
C ALA A 390 -3.14 -14.72 -5.16
N ALA A 391 -3.58 -15.92 -5.51
CA ALA A 391 -3.89 -16.91 -4.49
C ALA A 391 -2.58 -17.28 -3.79
N THR A 392 -2.56 -17.18 -2.45
CA THR A 392 -1.47 -17.78 -1.68
C THR A 392 -1.53 -19.28 -1.94
N ALA A 393 -0.62 -19.80 -2.77
CA ALA A 393 -0.42 -21.23 -2.90
C ALA A 393 0.04 -21.72 -1.53
N SER A 394 -0.90 -22.30 -0.77
CA SER A 394 -0.59 -22.99 0.47
C SER A 394 0.53 -23.98 0.16
N SER A 395 1.68 -23.79 0.80
CA SER A 395 2.87 -24.60 0.64
C SER A 395 2.67 -25.97 1.31
N THR A 396 1.71 -26.74 0.80
CA THR A 396 1.73 -28.19 0.98
C THR A 396 2.72 -28.77 -0.02
N SER A 397 3.99 -28.84 0.41
CA SER A 397 4.93 -29.80 -0.13
C SER A 397 4.41 -31.21 0.16
N LYS A 398 3.69 -31.77 -0.82
CA LYS A 398 3.53 -33.22 -1.10
C LYS A 398 2.59 -33.39 -2.29
N THR A 399 3.17 -33.67 -3.45
CA THR A 399 2.61 -34.48 -4.55
C THR A 399 1.07 -34.55 -4.62
N ALA A 400 0.46 -33.51 -5.17
CA ALA A 400 -0.84 -33.56 -5.82
C ALA A 400 -0.84 -32.49 -6.93
N SER A 401 -1.06 -32.90 -8.17
CA SER A 401 -1.08 -32.08 -9.39
C SER A 401 -1.86 -30.78 -9.20
N GLY A 402 -1.16 -29.66 -9.06
CA GLY A 402 -1.76 -28.33 -9.09
C GLY A 402 -2.45 -28.09 -10.44
N LYS A 403 -3.65 -27.51 -10.39
CA LYS A 403 -4.41 -27.10 -11.58
C LYS A 403 -3.56 -26.17 -12.46
N MET A 404 -3.62 -26.35 -13.78
CA MET A 404 -2.93 -25.49 -14.75
C MET A 404 -3.24 -24.01 -14.51
N ASP A 405 -2.20 -23.20 -14.32
CA ASP A 405 -2.27 -21.76 -14.13
C ASP A 405 -1.82 -21.03 -15.40
N ILE A 406 -2.79 -20.64 -16.21
CA ILE A 406 -2.56 -19.93 -17.48
C ILE A 406 -2.06 -18.49 -17.31
N ASN A 407 -2.25 -17.87 -16.14
CA ASN A 407 -1.71 -16.54 -15.87
C ASN A 407 -0.22 -16.63 -15.58
N ALA A 408 0.20 -17.62 -14.80
CA ALA A 408 1.61 -17.93 -14.58
C ALA A 408 2.32 -18.26 -15.90
N ILE A 409 1.72 -19.13 -16.73
CA ILE A 409 2.29 -19.51 -18.02
C ILE A 409 2.48 -18.29 -18.93
N LYS A 410 1.49 -17.38 -18.99
CA LYS A 410 1.61 -16.15 -19.81
C LYS A 410 2.77 -15.25 -19.36
N ASN A 411 3.09 -15.26 -18.07
CA ASN A 411 4.21 -14.49 -17.48
C ASN A 411 5.55 -15.24 -17.52
N GLY A 412 5.60 -16.41 -18.19
CA GLY A 412 6.82 -17.21 -18.34
C GLY A 412 7.08 -18.20 -17.21
N ASP A 413 6.14 -18.40 -16.28
CA ASP A 413 6.21 -19.41 -15.23
C ASP A 413 5.40 -20.65 -15.60
N PHE A 414 6.10 -21.74 -15.91
CA PHE A 414 5.51 -23.01 -16.32
C PHE A 414 5.38 -24.02 -15.17
N SER A 415 5.61 -23.60 -13.92
CA SER A 415 5.64 -24.47 -12.73
C SER A 415 4.35 -25.31 -12.58
N SER A 416 3.19 -24.74 -12.92
CA SER A 416 1.89 -25.43 -12.80
C SER A 416 1.71 -26.60 -13.78
N ILE A 417 2.48 -26.63 -14.86
CA ILE A 417 2.40 -27.65 -15.92
C ILE A 417 3.67 -28.48 -16.06
N GLU A 418 4.57 -28.42 -15.07
CA GLU A 418 5.76 -29.26 -15.05
C GLU A 418 5.42 -30.74 -15.24
N GLY A 419 6.29 -31.42 -15.98
CA GLY A 419 6.18 -32.84 -16.27
C GLY A 419 5.84 -33.14 -17.73
N ARG A 420 5.51 -34.41 -17.97
CA ARG A 420 5.28 -34.97 -19.29
C ARG A 420 3.80 -34.92 -19.65
N TRP A 421 3.50 -34.51 -20.88
CA TRP A 421 2.16 -34.43 -21.44
C TRP A 421 2.09 -35.31 -22.67
N SER A 422 1.13 -36.23 -22.68
CA SER A 422 0.97 -37.25 -23.73
C SER A 422 -0.50 -37.43 -24.10
N ASN A 423 -0.74 -37.84 -25.34
CA ASN A 423 -2.06 -38.33 -25.77
C ASN A 423 -2.17 -39.86 -25.70
N GLY A 424 -1.12 -40.58 -25.31
CA GLY A 424 -1.12 -42.05 -25.18
C GLY A 424 -1.30 -42.83 -26.49
N HIS A 425 -1.31 -42.15 -27.64
CA HIS A 425 -1.62 -42.73 -28.95
C HIS A 425 -0.46 -42.66 -29.96
N GLY A 426 0.77 -42.48 -29.47
CA GLY A 426 1.99 -42.51 -30.31
C GLY A 426 2.29 -41.20 -31.05
N GLY A 427 1.85 -40.06 -30.51
CA GLY A 427 2.22 -38.72 -30.97
C GLY A 427 3.46 -38.14 -30.27
N GLU A 428 3.83 -36.90 -30.61
CA GLU A 428 4.93 -36.19 -29.96
C GLU A 428 4.49 -35.70 -28.57
N ASP A 429 5.24 -36.13 -27.57
CA ASP A 429 5.05 -35.76 -26.17
C ASP A 429 5.71 -34.41 -25.87
N LEU A 430 5.06 -33.63 -25.01
CA LEU A 430 5.63 -32.37 -24.52
C LEU A 430 6.14 -32.57 -23.10
N VAL A 431 7.33 -32.05 -22.80
CA VAL A 431 7.85 -32.04 -21.43
C VAL A 431 8.15 -30.59 -21.05
N PHE A 432 7.64 -30.16 -19.90
CA PHE A 432 7.83 -28.83 -19.35
C PHE A 432 8.65 -28.87 -18.06
N SER A 433 9.52 -27.89 -17.90
CA SER A 433 10.09 -27.45 -16.62
C SER A 433 9.45 -26.12 -16.21
N LYS A 434 9.67 -25.63 -14.99
CA LYS A 434 9.26 -24.28 -14.56
C LYS A 434 9.69 -23.16 -15.52
N ASP A 435 10.80 -23.35 -16.23
CA ASP A 435 11.39 -22.36 -17.12
C ASP A 435 10.89 -22.47 -18.57
N GLY A 436 10.05 -23.46 -18.89
CA GLY A 436 9.47 -23.64 -20.23
C GLY A 436 9.53 -25.06 -20.79
N LEU A 437 9.21 -25.17 -22.08
CA LEU A 437 9.25 -26.43 -22.83
C LEU A 437 10.70 -26.93 -22.96
N ILE A 438 10.95 -28.17 -22.55
CA ILE A 438 12.26 -28.82 -22.63
C ILE A 438 12.32 -29.93 -23.68
N ALA A 439 11.19 -30.57 -23.99
CA ALA A 439 11.08 -31.55 -25.06
C ALA A 439 9.80 -31.32 -25.86
N PRO A 440 9.88 -31.33 -27.20
CA PRO A 440 11.06 -31.64 -28.01
C PRO A 440 12.04 -30.46 -28.09
N GLU A 441 13.35 -30.73 -28.02
CA GLU A 441 14.41 -29.70 -27.86
C GLU A 441 14.45 -28.63 -28.96
N LYS A 442 13.95 -28.92 -30.16
CA LYS A 442 13.95 -27.99 -31.30
C LYS A 442 12.76 -27.04 -31.32
N PHE A 443 11.81 -27.25 -30.41
CA PHE A 443 10.60 -26.45 -30.33
C PHE A 443 10.65 -25.55 -29.11
N LYS A 444 9.95 -24.43 -29.20
CA LYS A 444 9.73 -23.50 -28.09
C LYS A 444 8.28 -23.05 -28.06
N VAL A 445 7.85 -22.66 -26.87
CA VAL A 445 6.62 -21.91 -26.67
C VAL A 445 6.99 -20.44 -26.61
N ASP A 446 6.49 -19.65 -27.55
CA ASP A 446 6.70 -18.20 -27.61
C ASP A 446 5.44 -17.48 -27.11
N LEU A 447 5.61 -16.75 -26.02
CA LEU A 447 4.56 -16.07 -25.29
C LEU A 447 4.36 -14.62 -25.74
N THR A 448 5.22 -14.09 -26.63
CA THR A 448 5.21 -12.69 -27.07
C THR A 448 3.87 -12.29 -27.70
N GLU A 449 3.28 -13.19 -28.50
CA GLU A 449 1.97 -13.01 -29.15
C GLU A 449 0.86 -13.83 -28.46
N SER A 450 1.00 -14.14 -27.16
CA SER A 450 0.03 -14.97 -26.46
C SER A 450 -1.25 -14.22 -26.05
N GLU A 451 -2.40 -14.88 -26.23
CA GLU A 451 -3.72 -14.30 -25.95
C GLU A 451 -4.55 -15.22 -25.05
N PHE A 452 -5.36 -14.62 -24.19
CA PHE A 452 -6.42 -15.35 -23.49
C PHE A 452 -7.63 -15.46 -24.40
N VAL A 453 -8.16 -16.66 -24.55
CA VAL A 453 -9.36 -16.94 -25.34
C VAL A 453 -10.29 -17.73 -24.45
N ASN A 454 -11.41 -17.14 -24.04
CA ASN A 454 -12.51 -17.84 -23.35
C ASN A 454 -12.06 -18.78 -22.21
N GLY A 455 -11.13 -18.30 -21.37
CA GLY A 455 -10.65 -19.03 -20.19
C GLY A 455 -9.45 -19.96 -20.42
N PHE A 456 -8.85 -19.98 -21.61
CA PHE A 456 -7.60 -20.69 -21.89
C PHE A 456 -6.55 -19.77 -22.54
N LEU A 457 -5.28 -20.17 -22.52
CA LEU A 457 -4.19 -19.41 -23.12
C LEU A 457 -3.82 -20.00 -24.47
N ARG A 458 -3.76 -19.16 -25.50
CA ARG A 458 -3.20 -19.51 -26.81
C ARG A 458 -1.85 -18.82 -26.99
N ALA A 459 -0.85 -19.57 -27.44
CA ALA A 459 0.49 -19.07 -27.70
C ALA A 459 1.04 -19.66 -29.01
N ARG A 460 2.26 -19.26 -29.39
CA ARG A 460 2.98 -19.84 -30.52
C ARG A 460 3.78 -21.05 -30.06
N TYR A 461 3.73 -22.13 -30.84
CA TYR A 461 4.62 -23.29 -30.72
C TYR A 461 5.39 -23.42 -32.02
N SER A 462 6.70 -23.24 -31.97
CA SER A 462 7.51 -23.12 -33.18
C SER A 462 8.88 -23.77 -33.06
N ALA A 463 9.37 -24.21 -34.21
CA ALA A 463 10.76 -24.55 -34.51
C ALA A 463 11.30 -23.51 -35.52
N PRO A 464 12.62 -23.48 -35.86
CA PRO A 464 13.19 -22.46 -36.74
C PRO A 464 12.45 -22.22 -38.07
N ASP A 465 11.94 -23.28 -38.71
CA ASP A 465 11.27 -23.22 -40.02
C ASP A 465 9.76 -23.56 -39.96
N PHE A 466 9.18 -23.66 -38.77
CA PHE A 466 7.80 -24.13 -38.60
C PHE A 466 7.12 -23.47 -37.39
N GLY A 467 5.90 -22.98 -37.56
CA GLY A 467 5.15 -22.33 -36.48
C GLY A 467 3.67 -22.66 -36.52
N ILE A 468 3.15 -23.10 -35.38
CA ILE A 468 1.74 -23.38 -35.16
C ILE A 468 1.28 -22.74 -33.85
N PHE A 469 0.00 -22.95 -33.50
CA PHE A 469 -0.55 -22.48 -32.23
C PHE A 469 -0.60 -23.62 -31.23
N ILE A 470 -0.35 -23.30 -29.96
CA ILE A 470 -0.56 -24.17 -28.81
C ILE A 470 -1.59 -23.53 -27.88
N GLN A 471 -2.47 -24.34 -27.31
CA GLN A 471 -3.47 -23.92 -26.34
C GLN A 471 -3.26 -24.68 -25.03
N PHE A 472 -3.20 -23.93 -23.93
CA PHE A 472 -3.15 -24.41 -22.56
C PHE A 472 -4.53 -24.23 -21.94
N VAL A 473 -5.24 -25.34 -21.71
CA VAL A 473 -6.66 -25.34 -21.37
C VAL A 473 -6.87 -25.95 -19.98
N PRO A 474 -7.16 -25.13 -18.96
CA PRO A 474 -7.35 -25.64 -17.61
C PRO A 474 -8.54 -26.59 -17.47
N ALA A 475 -8.49 -27.44 -16.44
CA ALA A 475 -9.62 -28.25 -16.00
C ALA A 475 -10.86 -27.38 -15.74
N GLY A 476 -12.00 -27.82 -16.29
CA GLY A 476 -13.29 -27.14 -16.25
C GLY A 476 -13.52 -26.09 -17.35
N VAL A 477 -12.51 -25.78 -18.16
CA VAL A 477 -12.63 -24.79 -19.25
C VAL A 477 -12.97 -25.50 -20.55
N ARG A 478 -14.08 -25.14 -21.21
CA ARG A 478 -14.48 -25.72 -22.49
C ARG A 478 -13.90 -24.90 -23.66
N ILE A 479 -13.35 -25.56 -24.68
CA ILE A 479 -13.02 -24.89 -25.94
C ILE A 479 -14.33 -24.59 -26.70
N PRO A 480 -14.57 -23.34 -27.13
CA PRO A 480 -15.78 -22.99 -27.88
C PRO A 480 -15.91 -23.83 -29.14
N ASP A 481 -17.15 -24.24 -29.41
CA ASP A 481 -17.49 -24.93 -30.65
C ASP A 481 -17.13 -24.03 -31.85
N GLY A 482 -16.69 -24.65 -32.94
CA GLY A 482 -16.36 -23.95 -34.16
C GLY A 482 -16.79 -24.73 -35.39
N THR A 483 -16.54 -24.17 -36.57
CA THR A 483 -16.87 -24.82 -37.84
C THR A 483 -15.58 -25.14 -38.58
N SER A 484 -15.39 -26.40 -38.97
CA SER A 484 -14.27 -26.84 -39.81
C SER A 484 -14.80 -27.65 -40.98
N ARG A 485 -14.42 -27.27 -42.20
CA ARG A 485 -14.87 -27.93 -43.45
C ARG A 485 -16.40 -28.08 -43.59
N GLY A 486 -17.16 -27.16 -43.00
CA GLY A 486 -18.62 -27.16 -43.05
C GLY A 486 -19.31 -28.00 -41.97
N GLU A 487 -18.55 -28.65 -41.09
CA GLU A 487 -19.07 -29.43 -39.97
C GLU A 487 -18.85 -28.71 -38.64
N LEU A 488 -19.79 -28.91 -37.71
CA LEU A 488 -19.67 -28.43 -36.33
C LEU A 488 -18.62 -29.28 -35.61
N VAL A 489 -17.58 -28.60 -35.12
CA VAL A 489 -16.53 -29.18 -34.28
C VAL A 489 -16.81 -28.73 -32.85
N THR A 490 -16.97 -29.71 -31.96
CA THR A 490 -17.20 -29.48 -30.53
C THR A 490 -16.01 -30.00 -29.73
N ASP A 491 -15.79 -29.45 -28.53
CA ASP A 491 -14.71 -29.89 -27.64
C ASP A 491 -14.88 -31.36 -27.24
N ALA A 492 -14.04 -32.23 -27.81
CA ALA A 492 -14.08 -33.67 -27.56
C ALA A 492 -13.19 -34.11 -26.38
N SER A 493 -12.55 -33.18 -25.68
CA SER A 493 -11.62 -33.52 -24.59
C SER A 493 -12.30 -33.91 -23.27
N ASP A 494 -11.52 -34.52 -22.37
CA ASP A 494 -11.89 -34.70 -20.97
C ASP A 494 -11.77 -33.35 -20.25
N ILE A 495 -12.86 -32.58 -20.24
CA ILE A 495 -12.94 -31.23 -19.65
C ILE A 495 -12.60 -31.26 -18.14
N SER A 496 -12.71 -32.41 -17.47
CA SER A 496 -12.36 -32.51 -16.04
C SER A 496 -10.86 -32.39 -15.77
N LYS A 497 -10.02 -32.47 -16.81
CA LYS A 497 -8.57 -32.41 -16.74
C LYS A 497 -8.02 -31.17 -17.41
N ASP A 498 -6.81 -30.81 -17.02
CA ASP A 498 -6.00 -29.88 -17.80
C ASP A 498 -5.64 -30.54 -19.13
N ARG A 499 -5.66 -29.76 -20.23
CA ARG A 499 -5.31 -30.24 -21.57
C ARG A 499 -4.36 -29.29 -22.27
N ILE A 500 -3.52 -29.86 -23.11
CA ILE A 500 -2.74 -29.13 -24.10
C ILE A 500 -3.14 -29.61 -25.50
N ILE A 501 -3.30 -28.68 -26.44
CA ILE A 501 -3.56 -29.01 -27.85
C ILE A 501 -2.80 -28.03 -28.74
N PHE A 502 -2.18 -28.52 -29.82
CA PHE A 502 -1.44 -27.66 -30.75
C PHE A 502 -1.70 -28.02 -32.21
N HIS A 503 -2.04 -27.03 -33.03
CA HIS A 503 -2.40 -27.19 -34.45
C HIS A 503 -2.09 -25.93 -35.26
N ALA A 504 -1.92 -26.09 -36.57
CA ALA A 504 -1.68 -24.98 -37.49
C ALA A 504 -2.88 -24.01 -37.59
N ALA A 505 -4.10 -24.52 -37.39
CA ALA A 505 -5.32 -23.73 -37.37
C ALA A 505 -6.35 -24.34 -36.41
N PHE A 506 -7.21 -23.49 -35.85
CA PHE A 506 -8.39 -23.88 -35.10
C PHE A 506 -9.64 -23.50 -35.92
N PRO A 507 -10.78 -24.22 -35.79
CA PRO A 507 -11.12 -25.22 -34.78
C PRO A 507 -10.80 -26.67 -35.23
N LEU A 508 -9.78 -27.28 -34.62
CA LEU A 508 -9.39 -28.68 -34.81
C LEU A 508 -9.30 -29.38 -33.44
N HIS A 509 -10.44 -29.43 -32.74
CA HIS A 509 -10.54 -29.95 -31.36
C HIS A 509 -11.65 -31.01 -31.20
N GLY A 510 -12.09 -31.59 -32.32
CA GLY A 510 -13.18 -32.58 -32.37
C GLY A 510 -12.72 -34.04 -32.26
N ASP A 511 -11.41 -34.31 -32.22
CA ASP A 511 -10.87 -35.65 -31.97
C ASP A 511 -10.20 -35.67 -30.58
N PRO A 512 -10.66 -36.51 -29.63
CA PRO A 512 -10.10 -36.58 -28.29
C PRO A 512 -8.61 -36.96 -28.27
N ARG A 513 -8.11 -37.63 -29.32
CA ARG A 513 -6.71 -38.07 -29.43
C ARG A 513 -5.74 -36.93 -29.73
N GLN A 514 -6.25 -35.75 -30.05
CA GLN A 514 -5.48 -34.53 -30.29
C GLN A 514 -5.05 -33.82 -29.00
N PHE A 515 -5.65 -34.18 -27.87
CA PHE A 515 -5.38 -33.56 -26.59
C PHE A 515 -4.31 -34.33 -25.83
N LEU A 516 -3.35 -33.59 -25.31
CA LEU A 516 -2.32 -34.10 -24.43
C LEU A 516 -2.79 -33.87 -22.99
N TYR A 517 -2.62 -34.89 -22.18
CA TYR A 517 -2.89 -34.88 -20.75
C TYR A 517 -1.61 -35.16 -19.98
N ARG A 518 -1.54 -34.68 -18.75
CA ARG A 518 -0.41 -34.94 -17.87
C ARG A 518 -0.26 -36.45 -17.62
N VAL A 519 0.96 -36.95 -17.75
CA VAL A 519 1.33 -38.31 -17.42
C VAL A 519 1.90 -38.28 -16.00
N GLU A 520 1.30 -39.06 -15.11
CA GLU A 520 1.76 -39.21 -13.72
C GLU A 520 3.10 -39.94 -13.62
#